data_AF-A0A450UFW0-F1
#
_entry.id   AF-A0A450UFW0-F1
#
_cell.length_a   1.000
_cell.length_b   1.000
_cell.length_c   1.000
_cell.angle_alpha   90.00
_cell.angle_beta   90.00
_cell.angle_gamma   90.00
#
_symmetry.space_group_name_H-M   'P 1'
#
loop_
_entity.id
_entity.type
_entity.pdbx_description
1 polymer ?
#
loop_
_entity_poly.entity_id
_entity_poly.type
_entity_poly.pdbx_seq_one_letter_code
_entity_poly.pdbx_strand_id
1 'polypeptide(L)'
;MLSGISERKIFIFWTGGNEMPSARRDCLRSIRENSGAEVVLVTPRNLKEYLIEGHPLHEAYNYLSYTHKADYLRCYFMHHYGGGYSDIKQIDFDWNPYFSKIDLDNDIWAIGYPEIGPEGVAAPPGMVDEIKKQWFKLIGQGAYIFRADTPLTLEWYTELHRELDNNLQTLKRHPARHPQDRYRKKPENRLLRTLAFGLYRSKYPLRWAQILGEISHPLFLKYTHKICNELPPPDFHIPYR
;
A
#
# COMPACT_ATOMS: atom_id res chain seq x y z
N MET A 1 1.86 11.68 -25.90
CA MET A 1 1.87 12.96 -25.18
C MET A 1 2.55 12.70 -23.85
N LEU A 2 3.70 13.33 -23.59
CA LEU A 2 4.36 13.23 -22.29
C LEU A 2 3.41 13.88 -21.27
N SER A 3 2.78 13.08 -20.42
CA SER A 3 1.91 13.54 -19.34
C SER A 3 2.76 14.34 -18.35
N GLY A 4 2.80 15.65 -18.56
CA GLY A 4 3.54 16.61 -17.77
C GLY A 4 3.11 16.56 -16.32
N ILE A 5 4.12 16.50 -15.44
CA ILE A 5 4.09 16.72 -14.00
C ILE A 5 2.94 15.99 -13.30
N SER A 6 3.26 14.85 -12.68
CA SER A 6 2.39 14.27 -11.66
C SER A 6 2.03 15.38 -10.68
N GLU A 7 0.73 15.66 -10.50
CA GLU A 7 0.31 16.61 -9.46
C GLU A 7 0.97 16.17 -8.15
N ARG A 8 1.63 17.11 -7.46
CA ARG A 8 2.37 16.87 -6.21
C ARG A 8 1.39 16.63 -5.06
N LYS A 9 0.71 15.50 -5.16
CA LYS A 9 -0.33 15.03 -4.25
C LYS A 9 0.19 13.83 -3.48
N ILE A 10 -0.15 13.77 -2.21
CA ILE A 10 0.06 12.62 -1.34
C ILE A 10 -1.30 12.00 -1.07
N PHE A 11 -1.52 10.80 -1.60
CA PHE A 11 -2.73 10.03 -1.39
C PHE A 11 -2.64 9.23 -0.09
N ILE A 12 -3.72 9.28 0.67
CA ILE A 12 -3.90 8.55 1.92
C ILE A 12 -5.24 7.83 1.88
N PHE A 13 -5.26 6.56 2.27
CA PHE A 13 -6.47 5.73 2.17
C PHE A 13 -7.08 5.45 3.55
N TRP A 14 -8.32 5.88 3.75
CA TRP A 14 -9.18 5.44 4.86
C TRP A 14 -10.42 4.74 4.29
N THR A 15 -10.28 3.44 4.02
CA THR A 15 -11.20 2.66 3.19
C THR A 15 -12.41 2.09 3.92
N GLY A 16 -12.43 2.21 5.25
CA GLY A 16 -13.53 1.78 6.10
C GLY A 16 -14.55 2.89 6.35
N GLY A 17 -15.77 2.49 6.73
CA GLY A 17 -16.79 3.42 7.25
C GLY A 17 -16.63 3.75 8.73
N ASN A 18 -15.66 3.14 9.42
CA ASN A 18 -15.41 3.37 10.84
C ASN A 18 -14.72 4.72 11.09
N GLU A 19 -14.90 5.26 12.29
CA GLU A 19 -14.22 6.50 12.70
C GLU A 19 -12.70 6.29 12.74
N MET A 20 -11.97 7.29 12.24
CA MET A 20 -10.51 7.37 12.36
C MET A 20 -10.13 7.70 13.80
N PRO A 21 -9.34 6.87 14.51
CA PRO A 21 -8.89 7.16 15.87
C PRO A 21 -8.13 8.47 15.99
N SER A 22 -8.16 9.11 17.16
CA SER A 22 -7.45 10.38 17.42
C SER A 22 -5.98 10.34 17.04
N ALA A 23 -5.25 9.29 17.46
CA ALA A 23 -3.85 9.10 17.12
C ALA A 23 -3.59 9.10 15.60
N ARG A 24 -4.52 8.54 14.80
CA ARG A 24 -4.42 8.56 13.33
C ARG A 24 -4.80 9.93 12.75
N ARG A 25 -5.75 10.64 13.35
CA ARG A 25 -6.06 12.04 12.97
C ARG A 25 -4.88 12.97 13.21
N ASP A 26 -4.16 12.78 14.32
CA ASP A 26 -2.98 13.56 14.66
C ASP A 26 -1.84 13.29 13.66
N CYS A 27 -1.66 12.04 13.24
CA CYS A 27 -0.74 11.69 12.15
C CYS A 27 -1.16 12.32 10.81
N LEU A 28 -2.45 12.24 10.44
CA LEU A 28 -2.93 12.85 9.21
C LEU A 28 -2.68 14.38 9.20
N ARG A 29 -2.83 15.02 10.36
CA ARG A 29 -2.52 16.44 10.52
C ARG A 29 -1.02 16.70 10.34
N SER A 30 -0.14 15.90 10.94
CA SER A 30 1.31 16.11 10.76
C SER A 30 1.76 15.92 9.30
N ILE A 31 1.17 14.97 8.56
CA ILE A 31 1.45 14.84 7.12
C ILE A 31 1.04 16.10 6.37
N ARG A 32 -0.13 16.68 6.67
CA ARG A 32 -0.62 17.93 6.05
C ARG A 32 0.25 19.14 6.36
N GLU A 33 0.73 19.23 7.59
CA GLU A 33 1.51 20.38 8.07
C GLU A 33 2.96 20.33 7.60
N ASN A 34 3.55 19.13 7.52
CA ASN A 34 5.00 18.98 7.33
C ASN A 34 5.41 18.58 5.91
N SER A 35 4.54 17.93 5.13
CA SER A 35 4.94 17.37 3.82
C SER A 35 5.18 18.39 2.73
N GLY A 36 4.71 19.64 2.89
CA GLY A 36 4.80 20.67 1.86
C GLY A 36 4.03 20.37 0.56
N ALA A 37 3.21 19.32 0.54
CA ALA A 37 2.45 18.85 -0.64
C ALA A 37 0.95 18.78 -0.35
N GLU A 38 0.12 18.73 -1.40
CA GLU A 38 -1.32 18.56 -1.22
C GLU A 38 -1.62 17.16 -0.70
N VAL A 39 -2.32 17.05 0.44
CA VAL A 39 -2.67 15.75 1.04
C VAL A 39 -4.12 15.40 0.77
N VAL A 40 -4.34 14.35 0.00
CA VAL A 40 -5.65 13.87 -0.43
C VAL A 40 -6.05 12.64 0.40
N LEU A 41 -7.06 12.81 1.26
CA LEU A 41 -7.68 11.69 1.97
C LEU A 41 -8.78 11.06 1.12
N VAL A 42 -8.53 9.84 0.66
CA VAL A 42 -9.49 9.04 -0.10
C VAL A 42 -10.24 8.10 0.84
N THR A 43 -11.56 8.15 0.76
CA THR A 43 -12.52 7.43 1.59
C THR A 43 -13.60 6.79 0.70
N PRO A 44 -14.48 5.91 1.23
CA PRO A 44 -15.61 5.40 0.46
C PRO A 44 -16.54 6.48 -0.11
N ARG A 45 -16.53 7.70 0.47
CA ARG A 45 -17.43 8.79 0.05
C ARG A 45 -16.99 9.47 -1.25
N ASN A 46 -15.67 9.60 -1.44
CA ASN A 46 -15.08 10.30 -2.58
C ASN A 46 -14.31 9.38 -3.54
N LEU A 47 -14.11 8.09 -3.23
CA LEU A 47 -13.36 7.17 -4.09
C LEU A 47 -13.84 7.15 -5.55
N LYS A 48 -15.15 7.27 -5.78
CA LYS A 48 -15.75 7.32 -7.13
C LYS A 48 -15.23 8.47 -8.01
N GLU A 49 -14.75 9.56 -7.39
CA GLU A 49 -14.20 10.73 -8.08
C GLU A 49 -12.81 10.47 -8.65
N TYR A 50 -12.17 9.37 -8.22
CA TYR A 50 -10.82 8.97 -8.64
C TYR A 50 -10.83 7.69 -9.50
N LEU A 51 -11.98 7.27 -10.01
CA LEU A 51 -12.04 6.14 -10.93
C LEU A 51 -11.84 6.62 -12.35
N ILE A 52 -10.83 6.08 -13.03
CA ILE A 52 -10.55 6.38 -14.42
C ILE A 52 -11.53 5.62 -15.33
N GLU A 53 -12.05 6.31 -16.33
CA GLU A 53 -12.92 5.71 -17.35
C GLU A 53 -12.21 4.54 -18.05
N GLY A 54 -12.90 3.43 -18.23
CA GLY A 54 -12.31 2.20 -18.78
C GLY A 54 -11.47 1.39 -17.78
N HIS A 55 -11.18 1.92 -16.59
CA HIS A 55 -10.40 1.26 -15.54
C HIS A 55 -11.17 1.22 -14.21
N PRO A 56 -12.32 0.53 -14.14
CA PRO A 56 -13.05 0.38 -12.88
C PRO A 56 -12.23 -0.41 -11.85
N LEU A 57 -12.64 -0.34 -10.58
CA LEU A 57 -12.09 -1.23 -9.57
C LEU A 57 -12.39 -2.70 -9.92
N HIS A 58 -11.43 -3.57 -9.67
CA HIS A 58 -11.58 -5.01 -9.82
C HIS A 58 -12.78 -5.52 -8.99
N GLU A 59 -13.55 -6.48 -9.50
CA GLU A 59 -14.76 -6.98 -8.82
C GLU A 59 -14.47 -7.46 -7.38
N ALA A 60 -13.31 -8.11 -7.20
CA ALA A 60 -12.82 -8.59 -5.91
C ALA A 60 -12.74 -7.49 -4.83
N TYR A 61 -12.56 -6.22 -5.22
CA TYR A 61 -12.39 -5.08 -4.31
C TYR A 61 -13.47 -5.01 -3.23
N ASN A 62 -14.72 -5.33 -3.60
CA ASN A 62 -15.86 -5.29 -2.68
C ASN A 62 -15.76 -6.30 -1.52
N TYR A 63 -15.00 -7.38 -1.70
CA TYR A 63 -14.86 -8.46 -0.72
C TYR A 63 -13.59 -8.34 0.13
N LEU A 64 -12.72 -7.36 -0.17
CA LEU A 64 -11.45 -7.16 0.53
C LEU A 64 -11.63 -6.57 1.93
N SER A 65 -10.70 -6.89 2.82
CA SER A 65 -10.58 -6.21 4.12
C SER A 65 -10.18 -4.75 3.93
N TYR A 66 -10.41 -3.88 4.91
CA TYR A 66 -10.05 -2.46 4.78
C TYR A 66 -8.56 -2.27 4.50
N THR A 67 -7.70 -3.09 5.13
CA THR A 67 -6.26 -3.12 4.82
C THR A 67 -6.02 -3.47 3.35
N HIS A 68 -6.56 -4.58 2.86
CA HIS A 68 -6.38 -4.99 1.46
C HIS A 68 -7.02 -4.03 0.45
N LYS A 69 -8.10 -3.31 0.82
CA LYS A 69 -8.64 -2.21 0.01
C LYS A 69 -7.62 -1.09 -0.11
N ALA A 70 -6.95 -0.72 0.98
CA ALA A 70 -5.90 0.30 0.93
C ALA A 70 -4.72 -0.18 0.07
N ASP A 71 -4.33 -1.45 0.20
CA ASP A 71 -3.27 -2.05 -0.61
C ASP A 71 -3.59 -2.03 -2.11
N TYR A 72 -4.83 -2.37 -2.48
CA TYR A 72 -5.32 -2.25 -3.85
C TYR A 72 -5.24 -0.80 -4.34
N LEU A 73 -5.74 0.15 -3.55
CA LEU A 73 -5.78 1.56 -3.95
C LEU A 73 -4.38 2.16 -4.09
N ARG A 74 -3.39 1.72 -3.29
CA ARG A 74 -1.98 2.11 -3.49
C ARG A 74 -1.53 1.80 -4.92
N CYS A 75 -1.67 0.55 -5.35
CA CYS A 75 -1.28 0.14 -6.69
C CYS A 75 -2.07 0.89 -7.78
N TYR A 76 -3.41 0.95 -7.63
CA TYR A 76 -4.28 1.65 -8.58
C TYR A 76 -3.87 3.12 -8.75
N PHE A 77 -3.67 3.84 -7.64
CA PHE A 77 -3.30 5.26 -7.69
C PHE A 77 -1.88 5.47 -8.21
N MET A 78 -0.90 4.67 -7.78
CA MET A 78 0.47 4.81 -8.28
C MET A 78 0.57 4.51 -9.77
N HIS A 79 -0.27 3.60 -10.30
CA HIS A 79 -0.33 3.31 -11.73
C HIS A 79 -1.02 4.43 -12.52
N HIS A 80 -2.21 4.87 -12.10
CA HIS A 80 -3.03 5.79 -12.89
C HIS A 80 -2.73 7.28 -12.66
N TYR A 81 -2.37 7.67 -11.44
CA TYR A 81 -2.12 9.07 -11.07
C TYR A 81 -0.65 9.33 -10.79
N GLY A 82 0.09 8.34 -10.29
CA GLY A 82 1.41 8.55 -9.71
C GLY A 82 1.30 9.36 -8.42
N GLY A 83 2.30 10.18 -8.15
CA GLY A 83 2.35 11.03 -6.98
C GLY A 83 2.83 10.29 -5.73
N GLY A 84 2.57 10.86 -4.57
CA GLY A 84 2.93 10.30 -3.28
C GLY A 84 1.85 9.40 -2.70
N TYR A 85 2.25 8.42 -1.91
CA TYR A 85 1.41 7.65 -1.01
C TYR A 85 2.00 7.70 0.40
N SER A 86 1.16 7.75 1.43
CA SER A 86 1.60 7.58 2.82
C SER A 86 0.60 6.78 3.66
N ASP A 87 1.11 5.84 4.46
CA ASP A 87 0.41 5.33 5.63
C ASP A 87 0.07 6.50 6.57
N ILE A 88 -1.01 6.38 7.35
CA ILE A 88 -1.35 7.39 8.36
C ILE A 88 -0.41 7.24 9.58
N LYS A 89 0.83 7.69 9.43
CA LYS A 89 1.90 7.72 10.45
C LYS A 89 2.48 9.12 10.51
N GLN A 90 3.16 9.44 11.60
CA GLN A 90 3.78 10.75 11.74
C GLN A 90 4.89 10.94 10.70
N ILE A 91 4.86 12.12 10.07
CA ILE A 91 5.88 12.63 9.15
C ILE A 91 6.32 13.99 9.68
N ASP A 92 7.62 14.25 9.64
CA ASP A 92 8.27 15.47 10.12
C ASP A 92 9.21 16.09 9.08
N PHE A 93 9.04 15.73 7.80
CA PHE A 93 9.88 16.17 6.69
C PHE A 93 9.07 16.64 5.47
N ASP A 94 9.67 17.53 4.69
CA ASP A 94 9.12 18.07 3.43
C ASP A 94 9.33 17.08 2.27
N TRP A 95 8.26 16.84 1.50
CA TRP A 95 8.27 15.94 0.33
C TRP A 95 8.70 16.65 -0.95
N ASN A 96 8.67 17.99 -1.00
CA ASN A 96 8.99 18.76 -2.21
C ASN A 96 10.38 18.47 -2.81
N PRO A 97 11.45 18.27 -2.02
CA PRO A 97 12.75 17.90 -2.58
C PRO A 97 12.69 16.57 -3.36
N TYR A 98 11.88 15.61 -2.91
CA TYR A 98 11.75 14.30 -3.51
C TYR A 98 10.82 14.31 -4.73
N PHE A 99 9.72 15.06 -4.66
CA PHE A 99 8.92 15.37 -5.86
C PHE A 99 9.78 16.04 -6.93
N SER A 100 10.59 17.05 -6.55
CA SER A 100 11.48 17.73 -7.50
C SER A 100 12.53 16.79 -8.07
N LYS A 101 13.04 15.84 -7.29
CA LYS A 101 13.99 14.82 -7.77
C LYS A 101 13.38 13.92 -8.85
N ILE A 102 12.20 13.35 -8.60
CA ILE A 102 11.55 12.50 -9.62
C ILE A 102 11.08 13.32 -10.84
N ASP A 103 10.70 14.58 -10.66
CA ASP A 103 10.32 15.47 -11.76
C ASP A 103 11.51 15.78 -12.68
N LEU A 104 12.70 15.99 -12.11
CA LEU A 104 13.92 16.38 -12.85
C LEU A 104 14.65 15.19 -13.49
N ASP A 105 14.51 13.99 -12.94
CA ASP A 105 15.18 12.78 -13.43
C ASP A 105 14.18 11.78 -14.01
N ASN A 106 14.15 11.68 -15.34
CA ASN A 106 13.27 10.75 -16.05
C ASN A 106 13.66 9.27 -15.89
N ASP A 107 14.88 8.97 -15.42
CA ASP A 107 15.30 7.62 -15.11
C ASP A 107 14.80 7.13 -13.74
N ILE A 108 14.30 8.03 -12.90
CA ILE A 108 13.65 7.68 -11.64
C ILE A 108 12.15 7.46 -11.87
N TRP A 109 11.69 6.24 -11.57
CA TRP A 109 10.28 5.85 -11.65
C TRP A 109 9.61 5.80 -10.29
N ALA A 110 10.38 5.55 -9.23
CA ALA A 110 9.87 5.57 -7.87
C ALA A 110 10.94 6.06 -6.88
N ILE A 111 10.51 6.81 -5.87
CA ILE A 111 11.31 7.22 -4.72
C ILE A 111 10.64 6.71 -3.45
N GLY A 112 11.38 6.06 -2.57
CA GLY A 112 10.86 5.61 -1.29
C GLY A 112 11.95 5.53 -0.25
N TYR A 113 11.57 5.27 1.00
CA TYR A 113 12.55 4.97 2.03
C TYR A 113 12.95 3.50 1.90
N PRO A 114 14.23 3.14 2.11
CA PRO A 114 14.62 1.74 2.11
C PRO A 114 13.86 1.01 3.23
N GLU A 115 13.50 -0.26 3.02
CA GLU A 115 12.99 -1.09 4.13
C GLU A 115 13.92 -0.97 5.35
N ILE A 116 13.37 -1.00 6.57
CA ILE A 116 14.19 -0.73 7.79
C ILE A 116 15.00 -1.97 8.21
N GLY A 117 14.62 -3.13 7.71
CA GLY A 117 15.33 -4.38 7.95
C GLY A 117 14.69 -5.56 7.24
N PRO A 118 15.30 -6.74 7.36
CA PRO A 118 14.82 -7.95 6.68
C PRO A 118 13.41 -8.35 7.11
N GLU A 119 12.96 -7.97 8.32
CA GLU A 119 11.61 -8.30 8.80
C GLU A 119 10.50 -7.45 8.17
N GLY A 120 10.83 -6.35 7.49
CA GLY A 120 9.88 -5.59 6.67
C GLY A 120 9.60 -6.27 5.31
N VAL A 121 10.45 -7.20 4.89
CA VAL A 121 10.35 -7.82 3.57
C VAL A 121 9.19 -8.81 3.49
N ALA A 122 8.26 -8.53 2.59
CA ALA A 122 7.32 -9.50 2.06
C ALA A 122 7.81 -10.10 0.73
N ALA A 123 7.49 -11.37 0.48
CA ALA A 123 7.77 -12.07 -0.76
C ALA A 123 6.80 -13.24 -0.93
N PRO A 124 6.59 -13.74 -2.16
CA PRO A 124 5.83 -14.97 -2.37
C PRO A 124 6.45 -16.15 -1.60
N PRO A 125 5.66 -17.15 -1.20
CA PRO A 125 6.18 -18.36 -0.57
C PRO A 125 7.31 -18.98 -1.40
N GLY A 126 8.43 -19.28 -0.74
CA GLY A 126 9.63 -19.84 -1.39
C GLY A 126 10.69 -18.82 -1.81
N MET A 127 10.39 -17.52 -1.80
CA MET A 127 11.34 -16.46 -2.21
C MET A 127 11.81 -15.54 -1.07
N VAL A 128 11.22 -15.68 0.12
CA VAL A 128 11.42 -14.75 1.25
C VAL A 128 12.90 -14.60 1.63
N ASP A 129 13.63 -15.71 1.78
CA ASP A 129 15.01 -15.66 2.28
C ASP A 129 15.98 -14.96 1.31
N GLU A 130 15.75 -15.09 0.00
CA GLU A 130 16.58 -14.44 -1.01
C GLU A 130 16.30 -12.94 -1.08
N ILE A 131 15.03 -12.55 -1.08
CA ILE A 131 14.63 -11.14 -1.11
C ILE A 131 15.03 -10.44 0.20
N LYS A 132 14.93 -11.12 1.35
CA LYS A 132 15.38 -10.60 2.65
C LYS A 132 16.83 -10.15 2.63
N LYS A 133 17.73 -10.82 1.89
CA LYS A 133 19.16 -10.42 1.79
C LYS A 133 19.35 -9.08 1.08
N GLN A 134 18.36 -8.63 0.31
CA GLN A 134 18.41 -7.40 -0.49
C GLN A 134 17.49 -6.32 0.09
N TRP A 135 17.07 -6.44 1.35
CA TRP A 135 16.07 -5.55 1.98
C TRP A 135 16.36 -4.06 1.77
N PHE A 136 17.63 -3.65 1.89
CA PHE A 136 18.06 -2.25 1.78
C PHE A 136 17.87 -1.63 0.39
N LYS A 137 17.58 -2.44 -0.63
CA LYS A 137 17.27 -1.99 -2.00
C LYS A 137 15.78 -1.77 -2.22
N LEU A 138 14.95 -2.30 -1.33
CA LEU A 138 13.50 -2.30 -1.45
C LEU A 138 12.93 -1.01 -0.89
N ILE A 139 11.95 -0.42 -1.57
CA ILE A 139 11.12 0.62 -0.99
C ILE A 139 10.22 0.02 0.09
N GLY A 140 10.18 0.64 1.26
CA GLY A 140 9.24 0.30 2.31
C GLY A 140 7.80 0.67 1.96
N GLN A 141 6.86 -0.19 2.33
CA GLN A 141 5.45 -0.06 1.90
C GLN A 141 4.67 1.10 2.52
N GLY A 142 5.26 1.84 3.46
CA GLY A 142 4.56 2.85 4.26
C GLY A 142 4.53 4.24 3.65
N ALA A 143 5.37 4.54 2.65
CA ALA A 143 5.50 5.86 2.06
C ALA A 143 6.40 5.80 0.82
N TYR A 144 5.96 6.38 -0.28
CA TYR A 144 6.72 6.47 -1.52
C TYR A 144 6.11 7.47 -2.50
N ILE A 145 6.85 7.82 -3.55
CA ILE A 145 6.45 8.64 -4.69
C ILE A 145 6.67 7.84 -5.96
N PHE A 146 5.69 7.77 -6.85
CA PHE A 146 5.78 7.05 -8.11
C PHE A 146 5.46 7.96 -9.30
N ARG A 147 6.11 7.68 -10.42
CA ARG A 147 5.65 8.12 -11.73
C ARG A 147 4.55 7.16 -12.20
N ALA A 148 3.44 7.74 -12.67
CA ALA A 148 2.34 7.01 -13.28
C ALA A 148 2.78 6.28 -14.55
N ASP A 149 2.06 5.22 -14.92
CA ASP A 149 2.19 4.52 -16.20
C ASP A 149 3.63 4.12 -16.58
N THR A 150 4.41 3.69 -15.58
CA THR A 150 5.73 3.08 -15.80
C THR A 150 5.60 1.56 -15.95
N PRO A 151 6.56 0.89 -16.63
CA PRO A 151 6.61 -0.57 -16.68
C PRO A 151 6.53 -1.23 -15.30
N LEU A 152 7.15 -0.62 -14.28
CA LEU A 152 7.06 -1.08 -12.90
C LEU A 152 5.61 -1.05 -12.38
N THR A 153 4.91 0.08 -12.52
CA THR A 153 3.51 0.19 -12.04
C THR A 153 2.56 -0.71 -12.83
N LEU A 154 2.77 -0.84 -14.14
CA LEU A 154 1.96 -1.69 -15.00
C LEU A 154 2.09 -3.17 -14.62
N GLU A 155 3.31 -3.63 -14.36
CA GLU A 155 3.55 -5.02 -13.93
C GLU A 155 2.95 -5.26 -12.54
N TRP A 156 3.09 -4.30 -11.61
CA TRP A 156 2.44 -4.40 -10.30
C TRP A 156 0.91 -4.47 -10.43
N TYR A 157 0.32 -3.60 -11.24
CA TYR A 157 -1.13 -3.57 -11.48
C TYR A 157 -1.64 -4.86 -12.11
N THR A 158 -0.91 -5.39 -13.10
CA THR A 158 -1.22 -6.65 -13.78
C THR A 158 -1.18 -7.83 -12.81
N GLU A 159 -0.12 -7.94 -12.01
CA GLU A 159 0.03 -9.02 -11.04
C GLU A 159 -1.00 -8.94 -9.90
N LEU A 160 -1.33 -7.72 -9.46
CA LEU A 160 -2.42 -7.49 -8.50
C LEU A 160 -3.75 -8.03 -9.04
N HIS A 161 -4.10 -7.69 -10.27
CA HIS A 161 -5.33 -8.16 -10.91
C HIS A 161 -5.32 -9.68 -11.06
N ARG A 162 -4.21 -10.27 -11.52
CA ARG A 162 -4.04 -11.73 -11.63
C ARG A 162 -4.26 -12.43 -10.29
N GLU A 163 -3.70 -11.91 -9.19
CA GLU A 163 -3.92 -12.48 -7.86
C GLU A 163 -5.39 -12.36 -7.42
N LEU A 164 -6.07 -11.26 -7.75
CA LEU A 164 -7.48 -11.07 -7.42
C LEU A 164 -8.41 -11.96 -8.26
N ASP A 165 -8.12 -12.15 -9.54
CA ASP A 165 -8.83 -13.11 -10.41
C ASP A 165 -8.74 -14.52 -9.85
N ASN A 166 -7.53 -14.97 -9.50
CA ASN A 166 -7.29 -16.28 -8.92
C ASN A 166 -8.04 -16.51 -7.60
N ASN A 167 -8.30 -15.44 -6.84
CA ASN A 167 -8.96 -15.52 -5.53
C ASN A 167 -10.44 -15.11 -5.56
N LEU A 168 -10.96 -14.62 -6.70
CA LEU A 168 -12.28 -13.99 -6.80
C LEU A 168 -13.42 -14.87 -6.26
N GLN A 169 -13.46 -16.12 -6.70
CA GLN A 169 -14.52 -17.05 -6.28
C GLN A 169 -14.44 -17.38 -4.78
N THR A 170 -13.22 -17.50 -4.24
CA THR A 170 -13.02 -17.76 -2.81
C THR A 170 -13.33 -16.52 -1.97
N LEU A 171 -12.99 -15.32 -2.45
CA LEU A 171 -13.35 -14.05 -1.82
C LEU A 171 -14.87 -13.83 -1.79
N LYS A 172 -15.60 -14.19 -2.86
CA LYS A 172 -17.07 -14.17 -2.86
C LYS A 172 -17.67 -15.06 -1.78
N ARG A 173 -17.12 -16.27 -1.60
CA ARG A 173 -17.59 -17.23 -0.58
C ARG A 173 -17.15 -16.85 0.84
N HIS A 174 -15.97 -16.26 0.97
CA HIS A 174 -15.33 -15.94 2.24
C HIS A 174 -14.81 -14.49 2.23
N PRO A 175 -15.71 -13.50 2.14
CA PRO A 175 -15.32 -12.10 2.12
C PRO A 175 -14.76 -11.69 3.48
N ALA A 176 -14.03 -10.58 3.52
CA ALA A 176 -13.50 -10.06 4.76
C ALA A 176 -14.63 -9.78 5.75
N ARG A 177 -14.45 -10.26 6.99
CA ARG A 177 -15.38 -10.00 8.11
C ARG A 177 -14.82 -9.02 9.12
N HIS A 178 -13.61 -8.52 8.87
CA HIS A 178 -12.87 -7.66 9.77
C HIS A 178 -12.01 -6.65 8.98
N PRO A 179 -11.82 -5.41 9.46
CA PRO A 179 -10.97 -4.40 8.80
C PRO A 179 -9.57 -4.92 8.40
N GLN A 180 -8.96 -5.72 9.28
CA GLN A 180 -7.65 -6.35 9.08
C GLN A 180 -7.74 -7.87 8.82
N ASP A 181 -8.82 -8.34 8.20
CA ASP A 181 -8.93 -9.77 7.89
C ASP A 181 -7.79 -10.22 6.96
N ARG A 182 -7.27 -11.42 7.24
CA ARG A 182 -6.17 -12.05 6.51
C ARG A 182 -6.22 -13.56 6.70
N TYR A 183 -5.58 -14.30 5.80
CA TYR A 183 -5.49 -15.75 5.83
C TYR A 183 -5.07 -16.25 7.21
N ARG A 184 -5.90 -17.14 7.78
CA ARG A 184 -5.74 -17.73 9.11
C ARG A 184 -5.62 -16.72 10.26
N LYS A 185 -6.17 -15.51 10.13
CA LYS A 185 -6.32 -14.58 11.24
C LYS A 185 -7.06 -15.26 12.41
N LYS A 186 -6.54 -15.11 13.62
CA LYS A 186 -7.19 -15.54 14.86
C LYS A 186 -8.29 -14.54 15.24
N PRO A 187 -9.40 -14.98 15.83
CA PRO A 187 -10.42 -14.06 16.32
C PRO A 187 -9.84 -13.14 17.40
N GLU A 188 -10.26 -11.89 17.45
CA GLU A 188 -9.75 -10.92 18.43
C GLU A 188 -10.34 -11.16 19.82
N ASN A 189 -11.60 -11.61 19.88
CA ASN A 189 -12.28 -11.95 21.11
C ASN A 189 -11.58 -13.14 21.80
N ARG A 190 -11.05 -12.88 23.01
CA ARG A 190 -10.31 -13.86 23.81
C ARG A 190 -11.16 -15.08 24.17
N LEU A 191 -12.45 -14.88 24.43
CA LEU A 191 -13.39 -15.95 24.76
C LEU A 191 -13.57 -16.92 23.57
N LEU A 192 -13.77 -16.38 22.37
CA LEU A 192 -13.84 -17.18 21.13
C LEU A 192 -12.53 -17.90 20.83
N ARG A 193 -11.37 -17.29 21.13
CA ARG A 193 -10.07 -17.96 21.01
C ARG A 193 -9.96 -19.17 21.94
N THR A 194 -10.46 -19.05 23.17
CA THR A 194 -10.39 -20.12 24.18
C THR A 194 -11.45 -21.20 23.96
N LEU A 195 -12.71 -20.82 23.72
CA LEU A 195 -13.85 -21.75 23.55
C LEU A 195 -13.75 -22.59 22.27
N ALA A 196 -13.19 -22.03 21.19
CA ALA A 196 -12.94 -22.80 19.98
C ALA A 196 -11.64 -23.63 20.05
N PHE A 197 -11.03 -23.80 21.23
CA PHE A 197 -9.71 -24.43 21.43
C PHE A 197 -8.62 -23.89 20.49
N GLY A 198 -8.71 -22.61 20.09
CA GLY A 198 -7.79 -22.00 19.11
C GLY A 198 -7.93 -22.50 17.66
N LEU A 199 -8.93 -23.34 17.36
CA LEU A 199 -9.16 -23.95 16.04
C LEU A 199 -9.82 -22.97 15.05
N TYR A 200 -10.62 -22.00 15.53
CA TYR A 200 -11.25 -21.03 14.65
C TYR A 200 -10.21 -20.10 14.01
N ARG A 201 -10.23 -20.05 12.68
CA ARG A 201 -9.37 -19.22 11.84
C ARG A 201 -10.23 -18.58 10.75
N SER A 202 -9.91 -17.33 10.39
CA SER A 202 -10.57 -16.69 9.26
C SER A 202 -10.43 -17.54 7.99
N LYS A 203 -11.54 -17.69 7.27
CA LYS A 203 -11.60 -18.33 5.95
C LYS A 203 -11.25 -17.37 4.82
N TYR A 204 -11.01 -16.09 5.13
CA TYR A 204 -10.56 -15.10 4.16
C TYR A 204 -9.26 -15.57 3.48
N PRO A 205 -9.18 -15.53 2.13
CA PRO A 205 -8.15 -16.27 1.40
C PRO A 205 -6.79 -15.55 1.33
N LEU A 206 -6.76 -14.22 1.35
CA LEU A 206 -5.51 -13.48 1.07
C LEU A 206 -4.60 -13.39 2.30
N ARG A 207 -3.31 -13.68 2.12
CA ARG A 207 -2.27 -13.42 3.14
C ARG A 207 -2.08 -11.91 3.30
N TRP A 208 -1.44 -11.52 4.41
CA TRP A 208 -1.29 -10.11 4.81
C TRP A 208 -0.69 -9.20 3.74
N ALA A 209 0.31 -9.68 2.98
CA ALA A 209 1.01 -8.86 1.99
C ALA A 209 0.83 -9.40 0.56
N GLN A 210 -0.09 -10.35 0.36
CA GLN A 210 -0.21 -11.12 -0.90
C GLN A 210 -0.45 -10.22 -2.12
N ILE A 211 -1.19 -9.13 -1.95
CA ILE A 211 -1.55 -8.21 -3.03
C ILE A 211 -0.77 -6.88 -2.98
N LEU A 212 0.22 -6.80 -2.11
CA LEU A 212 1.08 -5.63 -1.93
C LEU A 212 2.55 -6.07 -1.95
N GLY A 213 3.19 -6.14 -0.78
CA GLY A 213 4.63 -6.40 -0.65
C GLY A 213 5.09 -7.71 -1.28
N GLU A 214 4.26 -8.76 -1.28
CA GLU A 214 4.61 -10.02 -1.96
C GLU A 214 4.67 -9.87 -3.49
N ILE A 215 4.03 -8.84 -4.06
CA ILE A 215 4.14 -8.49 -5.48
C ILE A 215 5.24 -7.44 -5.68
N SER A 216 5.19 -6.35 -4.92
CA SER A 216 6.01 -5.17 -5.19
C SER A 216 7.48 -5.32 -4.78
N HIS A 217 7.83 -6.09 -3.73
CA HIS A 217 9.24 -6.26 -3.37
C HIS A 217 10.07 -7.01 -4.43
N PRO A 218 9.60 -8.13 -5.00
CA PRO A 218 10.24 -8.72 -6.17
C PRO A 218 10.41 -7.71 -7.32
N LEU A 219 9.39 -6.89 -7.58
CA LEU A 219 9.46 -5.86 -8.62
C LEU A 219 10.46 -4.75 -8.29
N PHE A 220 10.59 -4.35 -7.03
CA PHE A 220 11.60 -3.37 -6.62
C PHE A 220 13.02 -3.88 -6.87
N LEU A 221 13.28 -5.18 -6.67
CA LEU A 221 14.57 -5.76 -7.07
C LEU A 221 14.76 -5.77 -8.58
N LYS A 222 13.73 -6.17 -9.33
CA LYS A 222 13.77 -6.19 -10.81
C LYS A 222 14.08 -4.81 -11.38
N TYR A 223 13.49 -3.76 -10.81
CA TYR A 223 13.61 -2.37 -11.25
C TYR A 223 14.51 -1.53 -10.35
N THR A 224 15.47 -2.13 -9.64
CA THR A 224 16.34 -1.39 -8.71
C THR A 224 17.09 -0.23 -9.35
N HIS A 225 17.32 -0.28 -10.67
CA HIS A 225 18.00 0.75 -11.46
C HIS A 225 17.09 1.94 -11.84
N LYS A 226 15.79 1.87 -11.50
CA LYS A 226 14.79 2.93 -11.69
C LYS A 226 14.22 3.44 -10.35
N ILE A 227 14.79 2.99 -9.23
CA ILE A 227 14.34 3.31 -7.88
C ILE A 227 15.37 4.16 -7.15
N CYS A 228 14.90 5.18 -6.45
CA CYS A 228 15.70 6.00 -5.54
C CYS A 228 15.28 5.74 -4.09
N ASN A 229 16.20 5.28 -3.24
CA ASN A 229 15.94 4.96 -1.83
C ASN A 229 16.33 6.11 -0.89
N GLU A 230 15.85 7.32 -1.18
CA GLU A 230 16.24 8.54 -0.44
C GLU A 230 15.10 9.22 0.31
N LEU A 231 13.85 8.80 0.13
CA LEU A 231 12.75 9.36 0.92
C LEU A 231 13.01 9.01 2.40
N PRO A 232 12.78 9.92 3.35
CA PRO A 232 12.88 9.60 4.76
C PRO A 232 11.75 8.65 5.17
N PRO A 233 12.00 7.71 6.10
CA PRO A 233 10.96 6.87 6.65
C PRO A 233 9.95 7.68 7.48
N PRO A 234 8.66 7.30 7.50
CA PRO A 234 7.74 7.75 8.54
C PRO A 234 8.25 7.36 9.94
N ASP A 235 7.76 7.99 11.00
CA ASP A 235 8.15 7.60 12.37
C ASP A 235 7.52 6.24 12.74
N PHE A 236 8.37 5.26 13.06
CA PHE A 236 7.99 3.90 13.49
C PHE A 236 8.07 3.68 15.00
N HIS A 237 8.54 4.65 15.78
CA HIS A 237 8.68 4.56 17.24
C HIS A 237 7.38 4.85 17.99
N ILE A 238 6.42 5.52 17.35
CA ILE A 238 5.12 5.82 17.95
C ILE A 238 4.17 4.61 17.77
N PRO A 239 3.57 4.09 18.86
CA PRO A 239 2.62 3.00 18.77
C PRO A 239 1.25 3.50 18.27
N TYR A 240 0.99 3.38 16.97
CA TYR A 240 -0.29 3.78 16.37
C TYR A 240 -1.39 2.69 16.45
N ARG A 241 -1.39 1.90 17.53
CA ARG A 241 -2.32 0.78 17.77
C ARG A 241 -3.46 1.16 18.69
#